data_AF-A0A7X5SCJ3-F1
#
_entry.id   AF-A0A7X5SCJ3-F1
#
_cell.length_a   1.000
_cell.length_b   1.000
_cell.length_c   1.000
_cell.angle_alpha   90.00
_cell.angle_beta   90.00
_cell.angle_gamma   90.00
#
_symmetry.space_group_name_H-M   'P 1'
#
loop_
_entity.id
_entity.type
_entity.pdbx_description
1 polymer ?
#
loop_
_entity_poly.entity_id
_entity_poly.type
_entity_poly.pdbx_seq_one_letter_code
_entity_poly.pdbx_strand_id
1 'polypeptide(L)'
;VLRIADPGDAVAGDLRRRLELATHYGSFRPGQVFTDGLKVGGRGPQMIVVPHGAFQMGAGDAEPGASDNERPAHYVRFARGFALSITEVTVAEFRQ
;
A
#
# COMPACT_ATOMS: atom_id res chain seq x y z
N VAL A 1 3.97 35.95 9.83
CA VAL A 1 3.92 34.57 9.31
C VAL A 1 5.16 33.84 9.83
N LEU A 2 5.02 32.73 10.56
CA LEU A 2 6.17 32.00 11.12
C LEU A 2 6.89 31.25 9.99
N ARG A 3 8.09 31.69 9.61
CA ARG A 3 8.96 31.02 8.63
C ARG A 3 9.88 30.07 9.39
N ILE A 4 9.64 28.77 9.25
CA ILE A 4 10.37 27.70 9.96
C ILE A 4 11.66 27.30 9.21
N ALA A 5 11.70 27.46 7.88
CA ALA A 5 12.88 27.23 7.03
C ALA A 5 12.75 27.98 5.69
N ASP A 6 13.84 28.06 4.94
CA ASP A 6 13.89 28.68 3.63
C ASP A 6 13.26 27.77 2.55
N PRO A 7 12.63 28.32 1.49
CA PRO A 7 12.17 27.51 0.37
C PRO A 7 13.34 26.70 -0.23
N GLY A 8 13.18 25.38 -0.33
CA GLY A 8 14.22 24.49 -0.84
C GLY A 8 15.23 24.01 0.21
N ASP A 9 15.07 24.36 1.49
CA ASP A 9 15.90 23.84 2.57
C ASP A 9 15.86 22.29 2.61
N ALA A 10 17.04 21.67 2.53
CA ALA A 10 17.20 20.23 2.43
C ALA A 10 16.78 19.49 3.72
N VAL A 11 17.01 20.09 4.90
CA VAL A 11 16.67 19.51 6.20
C VAL A 11 15.15 19.53 6.38
N ALA A 12 14.51 20.65 6.07
CA ALA A 12 13.05 20.74 6.08
C ALA A 12 12.40 19.79 5.05
N GLY A 13 13.02 19.63 3.88
CA GLY A 13 12.60 18.69 2.86
C GLY A 13 12.69 17.22 3.30
N ASP A 14 13.76 16.82 3.99
CA ASP A 14 13.92 15.47 4.53
C ASP A 14 12.91 15.17 5.65
N LEU A 15 12.73 16.11 6.58
CA LEU A 15 11.74 15.98 7.65
C LEU A 15 10.33 15.79 7.09
N ARG A 16 9.92 16.59 6.10
CA ARG A 16 8.61 16.45 5.44
C ARG A 16 8.43 15.05 4.88
N ARG A 17 9.44 14.52 4.18
CA ARG A 17 9.43 13.15 3.63
C ARG A 17 9.25 12.10 4.72
N ARG A 18 9.94 12.23 5.85
CA ARG A 18 9.82 11.29 6.97
C ARG A 18 8.44 11.33 7.62
N LEU A 19 7.88 12.53 7.77
CA LEU A 19 6.52 12.72 8.29
C LEU A 19 5.47 12.12 7.37
N GLU A 20 5.59 12.32 6.06
CA GLU A 20 4.71 11.70 5.06
C GLU A 20 4.79 10.17 5.12
N LEU A 21 6.01 9.61 5.15
CA LEU A 21 6.21 8.17 5.25
C LEU A 21 5.60 7.60 6.55
N ALA A 22 5.86 8.22 7.69
CA ALA A 22 5.30 7.78 8.97
C ALA A 22 3.77 7.90 9.00
N THR A 23 3.21 8.95 8.41
CA THR A 23 1.75 9.19 8.37
C THR A 23 1.02 8.16 7.52
N HIS A 24 1.60 7.77 6.38
CA HIS A 24 0.95 6.88 5.43
C HIS A 24 1.32 5.40 5.56
N TYR A 25 2.51 5.09 6.09
CA TYR A 25 3.06 3.72 6.12
C TYR A 25 3.52 3.27 7.52
N GLY A 26 3.50 4.14 8.52
CA GLY A 26 3.99 3.82 9.85
C GLY A 26 5.48 3.47 9.82
N SER A 27 5.84 2.29 10.35
CA SER A 27 7.22 1.79 10.38
C SER A 27 7.69 1.18 9.05
N PHE A 28 6.81 1.11 8.04
CA PHE A 28 7.11 0.49 6.75
C PHE A 28 7.38 1.52 5.65
N ARG A 29 7.81 1.03 4.48
CA ARG A 29 8.05 1.83 3.27
C ARG A 29 7.27 1.27 2.08
N PRO A 30 6.84 2.11 1.12
CA PRO A 30 6.26 1.64 -0.12
C PRO A 30 7.18 0.61 -0.80
N GLY A 31 6.62 -0.52 -1.27
CA GLY A 31 7.36 -1.60 -1.92
C GLY A 31 8.22 -2.46 -0.99
N GLN A 32 8.24 -2.19 0.32
CA GLN A 32 8.95 -3.04 1.27
C GLN A 32 8.32 -4.44 1.29
N VAL A 33 9.18 -5.47 1.21
CA VAL A 33 8.79 -6.87 1.40
C VAL A 33 9.14 -7.32 2.81
N PHE A 34 8.21 -7.99 3.48
CA PHE A 34 8.40 -8.52 4.83
C PHE A 34 7.54 -9.78 5.05
N THR A 35 7.67 -10.39 6.22
CA THR A 35 6.83 -11.50 6.68
C THR A 35 6.71 -11.40 8.20
N ASP A 36 5.51 -11.63 8.72
CA ASP A 36 5.23 -11.53 10.15
C ASP A 36 5.44 -12.87 10.87
N GLY A 37 5.83 -12.80 12.14
CA GLY A 37 5.79 -13.97 13.02
C GLY A 37 4.36 -14.25 13.45
N LEU A 38 3.90 -15.50 13.26
CA LEU A 38 2.55 -15.90 13.69
C LEU A 38 2.55 -16.29 15.17
N LYS A 39 1.42 -16.06 15.86
CA LYS A 39 1.27 -16.40 17.29
C LYS A 39 1.43 -17.89 17.59
N VAL A 40 1.08 -18.73 16.61
CA VAL A 40 1.16 -20.20 16.71
C VAL A 40 2.55 -20.75 16.39
N GLY A 41 3.53 -19.87 16.12
CA GLY A 41 4.84 -20.25 15.59
C GLY A 41 4.86 -20.17 14.06
N GLY A 42 6.07 -20.16 13.49
CA GLY A 42 6.25 -20.01 12.05
C GLY A 42 6.12 -18.57 11.55
N ARG A 43 6.10 -18.43 10.23
CA ARG A 43 6.06 -17.15 9.53
C ARG A 43 4.83 -17.07 8.64
N GLY A 44 4.20 -15.91 8.59
CA GLY A 44 3.18 -15.62 7.59
C GLY A 44 3.79 -15.51 6.18
N PRO A 45 2.94 -15.42 5.14
CA PRO A 45 3.38 -15.29 3.76
C PRO A 45 4.24 -14.03 3.56
N GLN A 46 4.97 -14.00 2.43
CA GLN A 46 5.67 -12.79 2.03
C GLN A 46 4.65 -11.71 1.65
N MET A 47 4.73 -10.58 2.33
CA MET A 47 3.87 -9.43 2.15
C MET A 47 4.64 -8.30 1.47
N ILE A 48 3.98 -7.56 0.58
CA ILE A 48 4.49 -6.32 -0.02
C ILE A 48 3.63 -5.14 0.41
N VAL A 49 4.27 -4.01 0.74
CA VAL A 49 3.57 -2.77 1.08
C VAL A 49 3.14 -2.05 -0.20
N VAL A 50 1.83 -2.04 -0.45
CA VAL A 50 1.21 -1.31 -1.56
C VAL A 50 1.19 0.20 -1.22
N PRO A 51 1.68 1.07 -2.12
CA PRO A 51 1.63 2.52 -1.93
C PRO A 51 0.21 3.04 -1.70
N HIS A 52 0.06 4.05 -0.83
CA HIS A 52 -1.20 4.78 -0.75
C HIS A 52 -1.43 5.55 -2.06
N GLY A 53 -2.68 5.79 -2.42
CA GLY A 53 -2.99 6.42 -3.69
C GLY A 53 -4.43 6.22 -4.09
N ALA A 54 -4.70 6.42 -5.38
CA ALA A 54 -5.99 6.14 -5.96
C ALA A 54 -5.81 5.40 -7.29
N PHE A 55 -6.80 4.60 -7.63
CA PHE A 55 -6.88 3.91 -8.91
C PHE A 55 -8.35 3.78 -9.32
N GLN A 56 -8.57 3.47 -10.58
CA GLN A 56 -9.90 3.20 -11.12
C GLN A 56 -10.17 1.70 -11.00
N MET A 57 -11.21 1.33 -10.24
CA MET A 57 -11.64 -0.05 -10.02
C MET A 57 -12.90 -0.33 -10.82
N GLY A 58 -12.99 -1.53 -11.40
CA GLY A 58 -14.12 -1.97 -12.21
C GLY A 58 -13.84 -1.84 -13.71
N ALA A 59 -14.69 -2.48 -14.49
CA ALA A 59 -14.57 -2.56 -15.94
C ALA A 59 -15.05 -1.28 -16.64
N GLY A 60 -14.40 -0.96 -17.76
CA GLY A 60 -14.86 0.13 -18.64
C GLY A 60 -16.18 -0.20 -19.34
N ASP A 61 -16.90 0.83 -19.77
CA ASP A 61 -18.20 0.67 -20.46
C ASP A 61 -18.10 -0.20 -21.73
N ALA A 62 -16.98 -0.11 -22.44
CA ALA A 62 -16.73 -0.84 -23.68
C ALA A 62 -15.74 -2.01 -23.53
N GLU A 63 -15.45 -2.44 -22.29
CA GLU A 63 -14.52 -3.54 -22.03
C GLU A 63 -15.12 -4.89 -22.48
N PRO A 64 -14.49 -5.59 -23.43
CA PRO A 64 -15.03 -6.86 -23.94
C PRO A 64 -15.02 -7.95 -22.86
N GLY A 65 -16.16 -8.61 -22.67
CA GLY A 65 -16.29 -9.73 -21.72
C GLY A 65 -16.61 -9.31 -20.27
N ALA A 66 -16.67 -8.01 -19.98
CA ALA A 66 -17.07 -7.51 -18.67
C ALA A 66 -18.53 -7.84 -18.37
N SER A 67 -18.78 -8.34 -17.16
CA SER A 67 -20.12 -8.58 -16.64
C SER A 67 -20.72 -7.35 -15.95
N ASP A 68 -22.05 -7.33 -15.77
CA ASP A 68 -22.75 -6.17 -15.21
C ASP A 68 -22.31 -5.83 -13.77
N ASN A 69 -21.85 -6.82 -12.99
CA ASN A 69 -21.35 -6.61 -11.63
C ASN A 69 -19.88 -6.17 -11.57
N GLU A 70 -19.19 -6.05 -12.70
CA GLU A 70 -17.86 -5.44 -12.78
C GLU A 70 -17.92 -3.93 -13.07
N ARG A 71 -19.11 -3.41 -13.41
CA ARG A 71 -19.35 -2.02 -13.79
C ARG A 71 -20.11 -1.24 -12.71
N PRO A 72 -20.04 0.11 -12.72
CA PRO A 72 -19.14 0.93 -13.53
C PRO A 72 -17.74 1.05 -12.91
N ALA A 73 -16.77 1.39 -13.75
CA ALA A 73 -15.47 1.81 -13.27
C ALA A 73 -15.59 3.07 -12.38
N HIS A 74 -15.00 3.06 -11.19
CA HIS A 74 -15.05 4.17 -10.24
C HIS A 74 -13.72 4.36 -9.52
N TYR A 75 -13.46 5.59 -9.06
CA TYR A 75 -12.22 5.92 -8.34
C TYR A 75 -12.26 5.41 -6.90
N VAL A 76 -11.25 4.61 -6.54
CA VAL A 76 -11.01 4.14 -5.18
C VAL A 76 -9.74 4.78 -4.65
N ARG A 77 -9.80 5.33 -3.44
CA ARG A 77 -8.67 6.01 -2.80
C ARG A 77 -8.33 5.39 -1.44
N PHE A 78 -7.08 5.02 -1.27
CA PHE A 78 -6.51 4.62 0.00
C PHE A 78 -5.71 5.78 0.60
N ALA A 79 -6.12 6.24 1.78
CA ALA A 79 -5.42 7.31 2.50
C ALA A 79 -4.09 6.84 3.13
N ARG A 80 -3.88 5.53 3.27
CA ARG A 80 -2.69 4.89 3.84
C ARG A 80 -2.30 3.68 3.01
N GLY A 81 -1.02 3.32 3.07
CA GLY A 81 -0.55 2.08 2.47
C GLY A 81 -1.07 0.87 3.26
N PHE A 82 -1.11 -0.27 2.59
CA PHE A 82 -1.50 -1.55 3.19
C PHE A 82 -0.56 -2.65 2.68
N ALA A 83 -0.52 -3.78 3.36
CA ALA A 83 0.26 -4.93 2.94
C ALA A 83 -0.63 -5.96 2.25
N LEU A 84 -0.16 -6.54 1.14
CA LEU A 84 -0.81 -7.63 0.43
C LEU A 84 0.18 -8.79 0.26
N SER A 85 -0.29 -10.02 0.30
CA SER A 85 0.57 -11.17 0.02
C SER A 85 1.04 -11.12 -1.44
N ILE A 86 2.31 -11.41 -1.68
CA ILE A 86 2.90 -11.38 -3.04
C ILE A 86 2.28 -12.47 -3.93
N THR A 87 1.91 -13.59 -3.31
CA THR A 87 1.19 -14.71 -3.94
C THR A 87 -0.08 -15.00 -3.15
N GLU A 88 -0.96 -15.82 -3.71
CA GLU A 88 -1.93 -16.55 -2.91
C GLU A 88 -1.20 -17.36 -1.81
N VAL A 89 -1.92 -17.65 -0.74
CA VAL A 89 -1.41 -18.53 0.32
C VAL A 89 -1.13 -19.90 -0.27
N THR A 90 0.12 -20.34 -0.18
CA THR A 90 0.54 -21.62 -0.73
C THR A 90 0.07 -22.79 0.15
N VAL A 91 -0.03 -23.98 -0.45
CA VAL A 91 -0.36 -25.22 0.29
C VAL A 91 0.64 -25.50 1.41
N ALA A 92 1.91 -25.13 1.22
CA ALA A 92 2.96 -25.33 2.22
C ALA A 92 2.82 -24.36 3.41
N GLU A 93 2.38 -23.12 3.17
CA GLU A 93 2.10 -22.15 4.24
C GLU A 93 0.84 -22.51 5.02
N PHE A 94 -0.21 -22.98 4.33
CA PHE A 94 -1.47 -23.38 4.99
C PHE A 94 -1.31 -24.57 5.94
N ARG A 95 -0.33 -25.44 5.71
CA ARG A 95 -0.10 -26.66 6.51
C ARG A 95 0.75 -26.43 7.77
N GLN A 96 1.20 -25.20 8.01
CA GLN A 96 1.99 -24.82 9.20
C GLN A 96 1.07 -24.39 10.35
#